data_AF-A0A537D8L2-F1
#
_entry.id   AF-A0A537D8L2-F1
#
_cell.length_a   1.000
_cell.length_b   1.000
_cell.length_c   1.000
_cell.angle_alpha   90.00
_cell.angle_beta   90.00
_cell.angle_gamma   90.00
#
_symmetry.space_group_name_H-M   'P 1'
#
loop_
_entity.id
_entity.type
_entity.pdbx_description
1 polymer ?
#
loop_
_entity_poly.entity_id
_entity_poly.type
_entity_poly.pdbx_seq_one_letter_code
_entity_poly.pdbx_strand_id
1 'polypeptide(L)' 'GGVGAGLFQSIVAGAALDAGGDAKIIERFGAAADHPVALEFPEGEYLKGLLVLKG' A
#
# COMPACT_ATOMS: atom_id res chain seq x y z
N GLY A 1 6.39 3.95 -9.91
CA GLY A 1 7.35 3.41 -8.92
C GLY A 1 7.46 1.89 -9.06
N GLY A 2 8.57 1.26 -8.65
CA GLY A 2 8.86 -0.16 -8.96
C GLY A 2 8.03 -1.22 -8.24
N VAL A 3 7.24 -0.82 -7.23
CA VAL A 3 6.36 -1.73 -6.46
C VAL A 3 4.90 -1.32 -6.68
N GLY A 4 4.13 -2.24 -7.26
CA GLY A 4 2.67 -2.09 -7.42
C GLY A 4 1.92 -2.33 -6.11
N ALA A 5 0.68 -1.82 -6.01
CA ALA A 5 -0.13 -1.91 -4.79
C ALA A 5 -0.37 -3.35 -4.30
N GLY A 6 -0.55 -4.30 -5.24
CA GLY A 6 -0.71 -5.72 -4.92
C GLY A 6 0.54 -6.32 -4.28
N LEU A 7 1.72 -6.08 -4.87
CA LEU A 7 2.99 -6.57 -4.33
C LEU A 7 3.28 -5.93 -2.96
N PHE A 8 3.01 -4.64 -2.80
CA PHE A 8 3.15 -3.94 -1.53
C PHE A 8 2.29 -4.58 -0.43
N GLN A 9 1.02 -4.89 -0.70
CA GLN A 9 0.17 -5.59 0.25
C GLN A 9 0.70 -6.99 0.58
N SER A 10 1.16 -7.75 -0.40
CA SER A 10 1.71 -9.10 -0.15
C SER A 10 2.93 -9.05 0.77
N ILE A 11 3.79 -8.03 0.62
CA ILE A 11 4.94 -7.81 1.52
C ILE A 11 4.46 -7.54 2.95
N VAL A 12 3.49 -6.64 3.13
CA VAL A 12 2.94 -6.31 4.46
C VAL A 12 2.24 -7.52 5.10
N ALA A 13 1.51 -8.31 4.31
CA ALA A 13 0.88 -9.53 4.77
C ALA A 13 1.92 -10.58 5.22
N GLY A 14 3.00 -10.76 4.45
CA GLY A 14 4.12 -11.61 4.84
C GLY A 14 4.75 -11.17 6.16
N ALA A 15 4.97 -9.87 6.34
CA ALA A 15 5.51 -9.33 7.59
C ALA A 15 4.59 -9.56 8.80
N ALA A 16 3.27 -9.50 8.62
CA ALA A 16 2.32 -9.82 9.69
C ALA A 16 2.40 -11.30 10.10
N LEU A 17 2.49 -12.20 9.10
CA LEU A 17 2.67 -13.64 9.32
C LEU A 17 3.98 -13.96 10.03
N ASP A 18 5.09 -13.36 9.59
CA ASP A 18 6.41 -13.53 10.21
C ASP A 18 6.43 -13.02 11.67
N ALA A 19 5.64 -11.99 11.97
CA ALA A 19 5.44 -11.48 13.32
C ALA A 19 4.48 -12.34 14.18
N GLY A 20 3.94 -13.43 13.64
CA GLY A 20 3.03 -14.33 14.33
C GLY A 20 1.66 -13.72 14.65
N GLY A 21 1.25 -12.68 13.93
CA GLY A 21 -0.02 -11.96 14.16
C GLY A 21 -0.92 -11.93 12.93
N ASP A 22 -2.19 -11.58 13.14
CA ASP A 22 -3.09 -11.19 12.07
C ASP A 22 -3.15 -9.66 11.94
N ALA A 23 -3.46 -9.21 10.72
CA ALA A 23 -3.65 -7.81 10.43
C ALA A 23 -4.78 -7.65 9.40
N LYS A 24 -5.63 -6.65 9.61
CA LYS A 24 -6.74 -6.33 8.70
C LYS A 24 -6.53 -4.93 8.13
N ILE A 25 -6.67 -4.78 6.81
CA ILE A 25 -6.57 -3.47 6.15
C ILE A 25 -7.80 -2.65 6.52
N ILE A 26 -7.57 -1.48 7.10
CA ILE A 26 -8.59 -0.48 7.41
C ILE A 26 -8.67 0.56 6.31
N GLU A 27 -7.51 1.00 5.80
CA GLU A 27 -7.44 2.06 4.80
C GLU A 27 -6.22 1.91 3.89
N ARG A 28 -6.34 2.39 2.65
CA ARG A 28 -5.24 2.50 1.70
C ARG A 28 -4.93 3.96 1.46
N PHE A 29 -3.65 4.31 1.56
CA PHE A 29 -3.17 5.65 1.27
C PHE A 29 -2.39 5.69 -0.04
N GLY A 30 -2.54 6.79 -0.76
CA GLY A 30 -1.76 7.16 -1.93
C GLY A 30 -1.24 8.58 -1.78
N ALA A 31 -0.68 9.12 -2.85
CA ALA A 31 -0.26 10.52 -2.89
C ALA A 31 -1.48 11.45 -2.65
N ALA A 32 -1.26 12.56 -1.94
CA ALA A 32 -2.30 13.54 -1.67
C ALA A 32 -2.64 14.38 -2.92
N ALA A 33 -3.70 15.19 -2.84
CA ALA A 33 -4.23 15.94 -3.99
C ALA A 33 -3.26 16.98 -4.57
N ASP A 34 -2.26 17.41 -3.82
CA ASP A 34 -1.16 18.27 -4.29
C ASP A 34 -0.13 17.53 -5.16
N HIS A 35 -0.27 16.21 -5.30
CA HIS A 35 0.55 15.33 -6.12
C HIS A 35 -0.34 14.46 -7.03
N PRO A 36 -1.02 15.06 -8.03
CA PRO A 36 -1.92 14.32 -8.91
C PRO A 36 -1.15 13.36 -9.82
N VAL A 37 -1.80 12.25 -10.17
CA VAL A 37 -1.29 11.29 -11.16
C VAL A 37 -1.95 11.58 -12.50
N ALA A 38 -1.15 11.78 -13.54
CA ALA A 38 -1.64 11.98 -14.89
C ALA A 38 -2.27 10.69 -15.44
N LEU A 39 -3.39 10.81 -16.16
CA LEU A 39 -4.15 9.65 -16.65
C LEU A 39 -3.35 8.81 -17.65
N GLU A 40 -2.54 9.47 -18.47
CA GLU A 40 -1.63 8.86 -19.44
C GLU A 40 -0.36 8.28 -18.82
N PHE A 41 -0.14 8.49 -17.51
CA PHE A 41 1.06 8.06 -16.79
C PHE A 41 0.71 7.43 -15.43
N PRO A 42 0.02 6.27 -15.41
CA PRO A 42 -0.38 5.59 -14.18
C PRO A 42 0.82 5.20 -13.29
N GLU A 43 2.02 5.06 -13.85
CA GLU A 43 3.26 4.81 -13.11
C GLU A 43 3.60 5.91 -12.09
N GLY A 44 3.01 7.10 -12.26
CA GLY A 44 3.05 8.23 -11.34
C GLY A 44 2.37 7.95 -10.00
N GLU A 45 1.53 6.92 -9.88
CA GLU A 45 1.04 6.43 -8.60
C GLU A 45 2.17 5.68 -7.86
N TYR A 46 3.15 6.41 -7.33
CA TYR A 46 4.34 5.82 -6.72
C TYR A 46 4.20 5.57 -5.22
N LEU A 47 3.46 6.41 -4.49
CA LEU A 47 3.27 6.29 -3.03
C LEU A 47 2.19 5.24 -2.71
N LYS A 48 2.46 4.37 -1.74
CA LYS A 48 1.48 3.43 -1.16
C LYS A 48 1.61 3.41 0.35
N GLY A 49 0.49 3.42 1.04
CA GLY A 49 0.39 3.20 2.48
C GLY A 49 -0.78 2.30 2.82
N LEU A 50 -0.67 1.57 3.93
CA LEU A 50 -1.76 0.79 4.51
C LEU A 50 -1.93 1.18 5.97
N LEU A 51 -3.15 1.54 6.38
CA LEU A 51 -3.55 1.50 7.77
C LEU A 51 -4.03 0.09 8.08
N VAL A 52 -3.42 -0.56 9.08
CA VAL A 52 -3.77 -1.91 9.49
C VAL A 52 -4.18 -1.97 10.95
N LEU A 53 -5.23 -2.74 11.23
CA LEU A 53 -5.61 -3.14 12.58
C LEU A 53 -4.93 -4.47 12.90
N LYS A 54 -4.08 -4.47 13.91
CA LYS A 54 -3.52 -5.69 14.49
C LYS A 54 -4.59 -6.37 15.35
N GLY A 55 -4.79 -7.68 15.17
CA GLY A 55 -5.68 -8.46 16.03
C GLY A 55 -5.04 -8.93 17.34
#